data_AF-A0A0K6GAM2-F1
#
_entry.id   AF-A0A0K6GAM2-F1
#
_cell.length_a   1.000
_cell.length_b   1.000
_cell.length_c   1.000
_cell.angle_alpha   90.00
_cell.angle_beta   90.00
_cell.angle_gamma   90.00
#
_symmetry.space_group_name_H-M   'P 1'
#
loop_
_entity.id
_entity.type
_entity.pdbx_description
1 polymer ?
#
loop_
_entity_poly.entity_id
_entity_poly.type
_entity_poly.pdbx_seq_one_letter_code
_entity_poly.pdbx_strand_id
1 'polypeptide(L)'
;MKSTTNIEHELKQLRRLLLRLPVKNPPPGFSYGFDAFVVDNDLKIAFGSQATSNGSPICFKSHGPDLLAVVDVLTNAIMGTHGENPILLKWIVDLQAAANHAFDNPDSSNPGLPTEKRERKPTKKRVYMEAEAELKAGTQKQQTKAKAKTAEAQAQTELSFNFDPSKLESVPYPTQKSGRKTIPLLDRLTIYCRVTTDPTNTVRHWRCSGAGCPHSSADPRASERVLSHAMDCKFLSQELVAAASSASANRSLGAQLAALSLDSGKSSSRSQDLGEQPLVHSYFHQEGVKQRSLQHNHHALTAICVHLLPPTIVDSPYWKRMVLQLDPKINMKSGSNMAHSLIPAEAACVRGLSIKHLKQQSHLTLTCDGATL
;
A
#
# COMPACT_ATOMS: atom_id res chain seq x y z
N MET A 1 -19.38 -23.49 -26.28
CA MET A 1 -18.33 -24.26 -25.58
C MET A 1 -17.74 -25.21 -26.60
N LYS A 2 -16.44 -25.12 -26.89
CA LYS A 2 -15.79 -26.15 -27.72
C LYS A 2 -15.85 -27.45 -26.90
N SER A 3 -16.15 -28.58 -27.53
CA SER A 3 -16.09 -29.88 -26.84
C SER A 3 -14.67 -30.11 -26.31
N THR A 4 -14.51 -30.70 -25.12
CA THR A 4 -13.19 -31.08 -24.56
C THR A 4 -12.36 -31.92 -25.54
N THR A 5 -13.03 -32.71 -26.39
CA THR A 5 -12.42 -33.48 -27.48
C THR A 5 -11.71 -32.62 -28.54
N ASN A 6 -12.13 -31.35 -28.70
CA ASN A 6 -11.52 -30.41 -29.63
C ASN A 6 -10.17 -29.88 -29.09
N ILE A 7 -10.10 -29.59 -27.78
CA ILE A 7 -8.89 -29.06 -27.14
C ILE A 7 -7.75 -30.09 -27.15
N GLU A 8 -8.06 -31.36 -26.86
CA GLU A 8 -7.08 -32.44 -26.91
C GLU A 8 -6.50 -32.60 -28.33
N HIS A 9 -7.34 -32.41 -29.36
CA HIS A 9 -6.90 -32.42 -30.75
C HIS A 9 -5.98 -31.23 -31.07
N GLU A 10 -6.33 -30.01 -30.63
CA GLU A 10 -5.50 -28.81 -30.84
C GLU A 10 -4.11 -28.94 -30.15
N LEU A 11 -4.05 -29.52 -28.95
CA LEU A 11 -2.78 -29.79 -28.24
C LEU A 11 -1.94 -30.86 -28.95
N LYS A 12 -2.56 -31.96 -29.41
CA LYS A 12 -1.90 -32.99 -30.24
C LYS A 12 -1.35 -32.40 -31.54
N GLN A 13 -2.12 -31.53 -32.18
CA GLN A 13 -1.70 -30.82 -33.39
C GLN A 13 -0.52 -29.89 -33.11
N LEU A 14 -0.56 -29.11 -32.04
CA LEU A 14 0.55 -28.24 -31.65
C LEU A 14 1.83 -29.04 -31.39
N ARG A 15 1.74 -30.14 -30.62
CA ARG A 15 2.88 -31.05 -30.37
C ARG A 15 3.48 -31.56 -31.68
N ARG A 16 2.62 -31.97 -32.63
CA ARG A 16 3.06 -32.46 -33.94
C ARG A 16 3.74 -31.37 -34.77
N LEU A 17 3.25 -30.14 -34.75
CA LEU A 17 3.87 -29.01 -35.45
C LEU A 17 5.25 -28.70 -34.88
N LEU A 18 5.37 -28.64 -33.55
CA LEU A 18 6.64 -28.36 -32.88
C LEU A 18 7.70 -29.45 -33.11
N LEU A 19 7.29 -30.73 -33.19
CA LEU A 19 8.18 -31.84 -33.53
C LEU A 19 8.74 -31.77 -34.96
N ARG A 20 8.10 -31.03 -35.88
CA ARG A 20 8.55 -30.87 -37.27
C ARG A 20 9.55 -29.73 -37.44
N LEU A 21 9.72 -28.88 -36.44
CA LEU A 21 10.68 -27.78 -36.50
C LEU A 21 12.12 -28.32 -36.44
N PRO A 22 13.05 -27.80 -37.26
CA PRO A 22 14.45 -28.22 -37.20
C PRO A 22 15.03 -27.87 -35.83
N VAL A 23 15.82 -28.77 -35.25
CA VAL A 23 16.44 -28.55 -33.93
C VAL A 23 17.30 -27.29 -33.99
N LYS A 24 16.97 -26.33 -33.12
CA LYS A 24 17.67 -25.05 -33.00
C LYS A 24 18.24 -24.98 -31.60
N ASN A 25 19.53 -25.28 -31.50
CA ASN A 25 20.25 -25.20 -30.24
C ASN A 25 20.25 -23.74 -29.76
N PRO A 26 19.99 -23.49 -28.47
CA PRO A 26 20.13 -22.16 -27.92
C PRO A 26 21.57 -21.65 -28.11
N PRO A 27 21.79 -20.33 -28.23
CA PRO A 27 23.12 -19.78 -28.29
C PRO A 27 23.92 -20.22 -27.05
N PRO A 28 25.20 -20.63 -27.20
CA PRO A 28 26.02 -21.09 -26.08
C PRO A 28 26.08 -20.01 -25.00
N GLY A 29 25.78 -20.39 -23.75
CA GLY A 29 25.70 -19.47 -22.61
C GLY A 29 24.27 -19.05 -22.20
N PHE A 30 23.23 -19.44 -22.94
CA PHE A 30 21.84 -19.34 -22.50
C PHE A 30 21.34 -20.68 -21.94
N SER A 31 21.43 -20.88 -20.61
CA SER A 31 20.65 -21.93 -19.95
C SER A 31 19.27 -21.36 -19.63
N TYR A 32 18.29 -21.62 -20.49
CA TYR A 32 16.91 -21.44 -20.09
C TYR A 32 16.54 -22.65 -19.23
N GLY A 33 16.47 -22.46 -17.91
CA GLY A 33 16.03 -23.51 -17.00
C GLY A 33 14.52 -23.73 -17.16
N PHE A 34 14.12 -24.57 -18.11
CA PHE A 34 12.69 -24.93 -18.31
C PHE A 34 12.18 -25.97 -17.30
N ASP A 35 13.03 -26.46 -16.39
CA ASP A 35 12.69 -27.52 -15.42
C ASP A 35 11.71 -27.10 -14.32
N ALA A 36 11.28 -25.83 -14.25
CA ALA A 36 10.44 -25.31 -13.16
C ALA A 36 9.32 -24.34 -13.61
N PHE A 37 8.69 -24.54 -14.77
CA PHE A 37 7.55 -23.73 -15.17
C PHE A 37 6.30 -24.04 -14.33
N VAL A 38 6.08 -23.22 -13.30
CA VAL A 38 4.73 -22.95 -12.78
C VAL A 38 4.07 -21.97 -13.75
N VAL A 39 2.77 -22.11 -14.01
CA VAL A 39 2.00 -21.15 -14.82
C VAL A 39 1.94 -19.79 -14.11
N ASP A 40 3.00 -18.99 -14.25
CA ASP A 40 3.19 -17.70 -13.57
C ASP A 40 3.48 -16.56 -14.57
N ASN A 41 3.83 -15.37 -14.06
CA ASN A 41 4.08 -14.13 -14.79
C ASN A 41 5.03 -14.27 -15.98
N ASP A 42 5.98 -15.19 -15.95
CA ASP A 42 6.98 -15.34 -17.03
C ASP A 42 6.35 -15.86 -18.33
N LEU A 43 5.44 -16.83 -18.25
CA LEU A 43 4.66 -17.26 -19.42
C LEU A 43 3.72 -16.15 -19.90
N LYS A 44 3.19 -15.35 -18.97
CA LYS A 44 2.36 -14.20 -19.31
C LYS A 44 3.14 -13.09 -20.00
N ILE A 45 4.42 -12.91 -19.69
CA ILE A 45 5.30 -11.97 -20.38
C ILE A 45 5.71 -12.52 -21.75
N ALA A 46 6.05 -13.81 -21.83
CA ALA A 46 6.48 -14.45 -23.07
C ALA A 46 5.36 -14.57 -24.11
N PHE A 47 4.14 -14.90 -23.67
CA PHE A 47 3.00 -15.24 -24.55
C PHE A 47 1.79 -14.31 -24.36
N GLY A 48 1.91 -13.27 -23.54
CA GLY A 48 0.83 -12.31 -23.31
C GLY A 48 0.45 -11.50 -24.56
N SER A 49 -0.69 -10.83 -24.50
CA SER A 49 -1.26 -10.02 -25.59
C SER A 49 -0.33 -8.93 -26.15
N GLN A 50 0.76 -8.60 -25.45
CA GLN A 50 1.76 -7.66 -25.94
C GLN A 50 2.68 -8.28 -27.00
N ALA A 51 2.96 -9.58 -26.92
CA ALA A 51 3.85 -10.28 -27.85
C ALA A 51 3.30 -10.30 -29.29
N THR A 52 1.97 -10.32 -29.44
CA THR A 52 1.29 -10.34 -30.74
C THR A 52 0.63 -9.01 -31.13
N SER A 53 0.94 -7.91 -30.43
CA SER A 53 0.27 -6.60 -30.60
C SER A 53 0.36 -6.00 -32.01
N ASN A 54 1.34 -6.42 -32.81
CA ASN A 54 1.51 -6.00 -34.21
C ASN A 54 1.03 -7.05 -35.24
N GLY A 55 0.36 -8.12 -34.80
CA GLY A 55 -0.03 -9.24 -35.66
C GLY A 55 1.14 -10.11 -36.13
N SER A 56 2.36 -9.85 -35.65
CA SER A 56 3.53 -10.67 -35.95
C SER A 56 3.47 -11.99 -35.15
N PRO A 57 3.73 -13.15 -35.78
CA PRO A 57 3.83 -14.43 -35.09
C PRO A 57 4.92 -14.42 -34.02
N ILE A 58 4.76 -15.25 -32.99
CA ILE A 58 5.78 -15.43 -31.95
C ILE A 58 7.03 -16.05 -32.59
N CYS A 59 8.20 -15.46 -32.38
CA CYS A 59 9.46 -16.04 -32.85
C CYS A 59 10.06 -16.98 -31.80
N PHE A 60 10.23 -18.26 -32.15
CA PHE A 60 10.88 -19.23 -31.26
C PHE A 60 12.39 -19.01 -31.19
N LYS A 61 12.92 -18.96 -29.95
CA LYS A 61 14.36 -18.80 -29.70
C LYS A 61 15.12 -20.13 -29.75
N SER A 62 14.50 -21.20 -29.28
CA SER A 62 14.98 -22.59 -29.35
C SER A 62 13.89 -23.48 -29.94
N HIS A 63 14.29 -24.59 -30.56
CA HIS A 63 13.38 -25.67 -30.99
C HIS A 63 13.84 -26.99 -30.37
N GLY A 64 12.91 -27.86 -30.02
CA GLY A 64 13.22 -29.17 -29.46
C GLY A 64 12.50 -29.43 -28.13
N PRO A 65 13.12 -30.14 -27.17
CA PRO A 65 12.49 -30.58 -25.92
C PRO A 65 11.83 -29.46 -25.13
N ASP A 66 12.46 -28.28 -25.07
CA ASP A 66 11.95 -27.11 -24.34
C ASP A 66 10.54 -26.68 -24.78
N LEU A 67 10.31 -26.62 -26.10
CA LEU A 67 8.99 -26.26 -26.64
C LEU A 67 7.96 -27.37 -26.42
N LEU A 68 8.39 -28.63 -26.36
CA LEU A 68 7.49 -29.75 -26.05
C LEU A 68 7.08 -29.71 -24.58
N ALA A 69 7.98 -29.31 -23.67
CA ALA A 69 7.65 -29.11 -22.27
C ALA A 69 6.56 -28.05 -22.07
N VAL A 70 6.54 -26.99 -22.89
CA VAL A 70 5.44 -26.00 -22.89
C VAL A 70 4.09 -26.65 -23.22
N VAL A 71 4.05 -27.58 -24.18
CA VAL A 71 2.82 -28.32 -24.51
C VAL A 71 2.38 -29.22 -23.35
N ASP A 72 3.32 -29.86 -22.66
CA ASP A 72 3.02 -30.70 -21.51
C ASP A 72 2.45 -29.86 -20.34
N VAL A 73 3.03 -28.68 -20.08
CA VAL A 73 2.51 -27.72 -19.09
C VAL A 73 1.11 -27.22 -19.46
N LEU A 74 0.88 -26.86 -20.73
CA LEU A 74 -0.45 -26.43 -21.20
C LEU A 74 -1.48 -27.56 -21.10
N THR A 75 -1.09 -28.79 -21.42
CA THR A 75 -1.95 -29.97 -21.31
C THR A 75 -2.37 -30.18 -19.86
N ASN A 76 -1.42 -30.16 -18.92
CA ASN A 76 -1.71 -30.31 -17.49
C ASN A 76 -2.54 -29.15 -16.94
N ALA A 77 -2.30 -27.92 -17.38
CA ALA A 77 -3.02 -26.74 -16.90
C ALA A 77 -4.48 -26.69 -17.41
N ILE A 78 -4.72 -27.09 -18.66
CA ILE A 78 -6.06 -27.03 -19.28
C ILE A 78 -6.89 -28.27 -18.94
N MET A 79 -6.27 -29.46 -18.90
CA MET A 79 -6.97 -30.71 -18.56
C MET A 79 -7.01 -30.96 -17.04
N GLY A 80 -6.29 -30.18 -16.25
CA GLY A 80 -6.28 -30.26 -14.80
C GLY A 80 -7.55 -29.73 -14.13
N THR A 81 -7.51 -29.62 -12.80
CA THR A 81 -8.65 -29.24 -11.95
C THR A 81 -9.13 -27.79 -12.13
N HIS A 82 -8.37 -26.96 -12.85
CA HIS A 82 -8.65 -25.52 -13.01
C HIS A 82 -9.64 -25.19 -14.13
N GLY A 83 -10.07 -26.17 -14.94
CA GLY A 83 -11.05 -25.98 -16.01
C GLY A 83 -10.53 -25.17 -17.21
N GLU A 84 -11.40 -24.94 -18.20
CA GLU A 84 -11.05 -24.24 -19.44
C GLU A 84 -10.66 -22.78 -19.17
N ASN A 85 -9.38 -22.43 -19.40
CA ASN A 85 -8.91 -21.05 -19.33
C ASN A 85 -8.82 -20.44 -20.75
N PRO A 86 -9.62 -19.41 -21.07
CA PRO A 86 -9.66 -18.83 -22.43
C PRO A 86 -8.32 -18.20 -22.85
N ILE A 87 -7.47 -17.79 -21.90
CA ILE A 87 -6.14 -17.26 -22.20
C ILE A 87 -5.22 -18.38 -22.68
N LEU A 88 -5.25 -19.55 -22.03
CA LEU A 88 -4.43 -20.70 -22.41
C LEU A 88 -4.86 -21.25 -23.77
N LEU A 89 -6.17 -21.25 -24.07
CA LEU A 89 -6.68 -21.62 -25.40
C LEU A 89 -6.16 -20.68 -26.49
N LYS A 90 -6.11 -19.37 -26.22
CA LYS A 90 -5.52 -18.41 -27.15
C LYS A 90 -4.02 -18.70 -27.38
N TRP A 91 -3.28 -19.05 -26.33
CA TRP A 91 -1.86 -19.40 -26.46
C TRP A 91 -1.63 -20.61 -27.37
N ILE A 92 -2.51 -21.61 -27.34
CA ILE A 92 -2.42 -22.75 -28.28
C ILE A 92 -2.51 -22.24 -29.73
N VAL A 93 -3.48 -21.38 -30.03
CA VAL A 93 -3.66 -20.81 -31.38
C VAL A 93 -2.44 -19.97 -31.79
N ASP A 94 -1.96 -19.10 -30.91
CA ASP A 94 -0.80 -18.24 -31.19
C ASP A 94 0.49 -19.08 -31.40
N LEU A 95 0.68 -20.15 -30.62
CA LEU A 95 1.82 -21.07 -30.76
C LEU A 95 1.73 -21.93 -32.03
N GLN A 96 0.53 -22.36 -32.44
CA GLN A 96 0.33 -23.07 -33.70
C GLN A 96 0.63 -22.15 -34.89
N ALA A 97 0.15 -20.90 -34.87
CA ALA A 97 0.45 -19.91 -35.89
C ALA A 97 1.95 -19.62 -35.98
N ALA A 98 2.62 -19.51 -34.84
CA ALA A 98 4.08 -19.36 -34.76
C ALA A 98 4.82 -20.58 -35.33
N ALA A 99 4.39 -21.79 -35.02
CA ALA A 99 5.00 -23.03 -35.52
C ALA A 99 4.85 -23.17 -37.04
N ASN A 100 3.67 -22.85 -37.58
CA ASN A 100 3.46 -22.83 -39.03
C ASN A 100 4.34 -21.76 -39.69
N HIS A 101 4.38 -20.55 -39.15
CA HIS A 101 5.22 -19.48 -39.70
C HIS A 101 6.71 -19.85 -39.69
N ALA A 102 7.21 -20.47 -38.62
CA ALA A 102 8.60 -20.92 -38.51
C ALA A 102 8.91 -22.06 -39.49
N PHE A 103 7.93 -22.92 -39.78
CA PHE A 103 8.06 -23.99 -40.77
C PHE A 103 8.09 -23.44 -42.20
N ASP A 104 7.22 -22.49 -42.53
CA ASP A 104 7.11 -21.90 -43.87
C ASP A 104 8.29 -20.96 -44.19
N ASN A 105 8.93 -20.39 -43.16
CA ASN A 105 10.01 -19.42 -43.32
C ASN A 105 11.28 -19.84 -42.52
N PRO A 106 11.96 -20.93 -42.91
CA PRO A 106 13.14 -21.42 -42.19
C PRO A 106 14.25 -20.36 -42.07
N ASP A 107 14.39 -19.50 -43.09
CA ASP A 107 15.43 -18.45 -43.15
C ASP A 107 15.09 -17.20 -42.32
N SER A 108 13.81 -16.99 -41.97
CA SER A 108 13.40 -15.86 -41.11
C SER A 108 13.84 -16.03 -39.64
N SER A 109 14.28 -17.24 -39.30
CA SER A 109 14.65 -17.63 -37.93
C SER A 109 16.06 -17.21 -37.52
N ASN A 110 16.83 -16.56 -38.40
CA ASN A 110 18.17 -16.09 -38.10
C ASN A 110 18.13 -14.56 -37.86
N PRO A 111 17.99 -14.09 -36.60
CA PRO A 111 18.07 -12.67 -36.28
C PRO A 111 19.55 -12.23 -36.32
N GLY A 112 20.14 -12.30 -37.52
CA GLY A 112 21.57 -12.19 -37.73
C GLY A 112 21.86 -11.28 -38.92
N LEU A 113 21.40 -10.03 -38.84
CA LEU A 113 22.11 -8.84 -39.31
C LEU A 113 21.29 -7.62 -38.88
N PRO A 114 21.87 -6.65 -38.16
CA PRO A 114 21.19 -5.39 -37.88
C PRO A 114 21.00 -4.68 -39.20
N THR A 115 19.81 -4.80 -39.80
CA THR A 115 19.40 -3.91 -40.89
C THR A 115 19.63 -2.49 -40.40
N GLU A 116 20.48 -1.75 -41.12
CA GLU A 116 20.83 -0.37 -40.83
C GLU A 116 19.59 0.38 -40.35
N LYS A 117 19.64 0.81 -39.10
CA LYS A 117 18.57 1.60 -38.50
C LYS A 117 18.46 2.88 -39.31
N ARG A 118 17.57 2.87 -40.31
CA ARG A 118 17.12 4.08 -40.97
C ARG A 118 16.68 5.02 -39.85
N GLU A 119 17.37 6.13 -39.70
CA GLU A 119 17.08 7.16 -38.70
C GLU A 119 15.66 7.69 -38.95
N ARG A 120 14.68 7.02 -38.35
CA ARG A 120 13.31 7.50 -38.34
C ARG A 120 13.28 8.65 -37.37
N LYS A 121 13.01 9.84 -37.90
CA LYS A 121 12.71 11.04 -37.09
C LYS A 121 11.75 10.63 -35.97
N PRO A 122 12.05 10.97 -34.71
CA PRO A 122 11.23 10.56 -33.57
C PRO A 122 9.79 11.00 -33.82
N THR A 123 8.88 10.03 -33.91
CA THR A 123 7.45 10.32 -33.99
C THR A 123 7.03 11.09 -32.74
N LYS A 124 6.07 12.01 -32.86
CA LYS A 124 5.56 12.80 -31.71
C LYS A 124 5.24 11.93 -30.48
N LYS A 125 4.76 10.71 -30.70
CA LYS A 125 4.50 9.71 -29.64
C LYS A 125 5.76 9.31 -28.85
N ARG A 126 6.92 9.19 -29.51
CA ARG A 126 8.19 8.85 -28.85
C ARG A 126 8.70 9.99 -27.99
N VAL A 127 8.59 11.24 -28.46
CA VAL A 127 8.93 12.43 -27.66
C VAL A 127 8.06 12.52 -26.40
N TYR A 128 6.76 12.22 -26.51
CA TYR A 128 5.87 12.14 -25.34
C TYR A 128 6.26 11.02 -24.36
N MET A 129 6.61 9.82 -24.85
CA MET A 129 7.05 8.73 -23.97
C MET A 129 8.39 9.01 -23.29
N GLU A 130 9.32 9.67 -23.97
CA GLU A 130 10.61 10.09 -23.39
C GLU A 130 10.40 11.14 -22.28
N ALA A 131 9.54 12.15 -22.51
CA ALA A 131 9.17 13.13 -21.49
C ALA A 131 8.46 12.49 -20.27
N GLU A 132 7.58 11.51 -20.50
CA GLU A 132 6.90 10.78 -19.42
C GLU A 132 7.88 9.88 -18.64
N ALA A 133 8.85 9.27 -19.32
CA ALA A 133 9.89 8.47 -18.70
C ALA A 133 10.81 9.32 -17.82
N GLU A 134 11.16 10.54 -18.25
CA GLU A 134 11.93 11.50 -17.45
C GLU A 134 11.17 11.94 -16.19
N LEU A 135 9.87 12.23 -16.30
CA LEU A 135 8.99 12.52 -15.16
C LEU A 135 8.91 11.35 -14.16
N LYS A 136 8.82 10.11 -14.67
CA LYS A 136 8.81 8.90 -13.84
C LYS A 136 10.16 8.65 -13.17
N ALA A 137 11.27 8.90 -13.87
CA ALA A 137 12.62 8.76 -13.32
C ALA A 137 12.89 9.77 -12.18
N GLY A 138 12.44 11.02 -12.35
CA GLY A 138 12.49 12.03 -11.28
C GLY A 138 11.69 11.60 -10.05
N THR A 139 10.48 11.07 -10.26
CA THR A 139 9.61 10.58 -9.18
C THR A 139 10.22 9.36 -8.46
N GLN A 140 10.80 8.40 -9.20
CA GLN A 140 11.48 7.25 -8.62
C GLN A 140 12.69 7.66 -7.77
N LYS A 141 13.51 8.62 -8.23
CA LYS A 141 14.67 9.11 -7.47
C LYS A 141 14.27 9.81 -6.17
N GLN A 142 13.13 10.51 -6.15
CA GLN A 142 12.57 11.08 -4.92
C GLN A 142 12.02 9.99 -3.99
N GLN A 143 11.34 8.98 -4.53
CA GLN A 143 10.81 7.86 -3.75
C GLN A 143 11.91 7.01 -3.11
N THR A 144 13.01 6.72 -3.80
CA THR A 144 14.13 5.95 -3.23
C THR A 144 14.82 6.71 -2.10
N LYS A 145 15.03 8.02 -2.25
CA LYS A 145 15.55 8.88 -1.19
C LYS A 145 14.61 8.95 0.03
N ALA A 146 13.31 9.07 -0.20
CA ALA A 146 12.32 9.05 0.88
C ALA A 146 12.32 7.69 1.58
N LYS A 147 12.34 6.58 0.84
CA LYS A 147 12.37 5.21 1.38
C LYS A 147 13.63 4.93 2.20
N ALA A 148 14.80 5.41 1.76
CA ALA A 148 16.04 5.30 2.52
C ALA A 148 15.96 6.06 3.85
N LYS A 149 15.46 7.30 3.85
CA LYS A 149 15.22 8.07 5.08
C LYS A 149 14.20 7.42 6.00
N THR A 150 13.14 6.83 5.44
CA THR A 150 12.14 6.10 6.23
C THR A 150 12.73 4.83 6.84
N ALA A 151 13.55 4.08 6.12
CA ALA A 151 14.22 2.89 6.64
C ALA A 151 15.23 3.24 7.75
N GLU A 152 15.97 4.33 7.61
CA GLU A 152 16.86 4.85 8.65
C GLU A 152 16.06 5.26 9.91
N ALA A 153 14.97 6.00 9.74
CA ALA A 153 14.07 6.37 10.84
C ALA A 153 13.37 5.15 11.48
N GLN A 154 13.07 4.12 10.68
CA GLN A 154 12.49 2.87 11.16
C GLN A 154 13.50 2.06 11.98
N ALA A 155 14.74 1.91 11.50
CA ALA A 155 15.82 1.27 12.25
C ALA A 155 16.11 2.00 13.58
N GLN A 156 16.03 3.33 13.59
CA GLN A 156 16.10 4.13 14.82
C GLN A 156 14.90 3.93 15.76
N THR A 157 13.74 3.54 15.24
CA THR A 157 12.52 3.34 16.04
C THR A 157 12.28 1.90 16.50
N GLU A 158 12.88 0.91 15.84
CA GLU A 158 12.82 -0.51 16.21
C GLU A 158 13.75 -0.91 17.36
N LEU A 159 14.75 -0.08 17.69
CA LEU A 159 15.44 -0.17 18.99
C LEU A 159 14.44 0.21 20.08
N SER A 160 13.81 -0.81 20.67
CA SER A 160 12.65 -0.72 21.54
C SER A 160 12.77 0.41 22.57
N PHE A 161 11.90 1.39 22.40
CA PHE A 161 11.75 2.62 23.18
C PHE A 161 11.29 2.36 24.62
N ASN A 162 12.16 1.78 25.43
CA ASN A 162 12.17 2.00 26.86
C ASN A 162 13.56 2.49 27.20
N PHE A 163 13.79 3.80 26.97
CA PHE A 163 14.96 4.44 27.54
C PHE A 163 14.87 4.27 29.04
N ASP A 164 15.97 3.83 29.66
CA ASP A 164 16.03 3.62 31.10
C ASP A 164 15.61 4.93 31.80
N PRO A 165 14.51 4.95 32.58
CA PRO A 165 14.01 6.17 33.19
C PRO A 165 15.02 6.79 34.16
N SER A 166 15.99 6.02 34.67
CA SER A 166 17.09 6.53 35.51
C SER A 166 18.08 7.40 34.74
N LYS A 167 18.16 7.26 33.41
CA LYS A 167 19.04 8.05 32.53
C LYS A 167 18.37 9.32 32.01
N LEU A 168 17.15 9.62 32.46
CA LEU A 168 16.38 10.79 32.02
C LEU A 168 16.25 11.80 33.15
N GLU A 169 16.79 13.00 32.93
CA GLU A 169 16.67 14.13 33.83
C GLU A 169 15.62 15.10 33.31
N SER A 170 14.67 15.48 34.17
CA SER A 170 13.64 16.45 33.81
C SER A 170 14.23 17.84 33.70
N VAL A 171 13.94 18.51 32.59
CA VAL A 171 14.39 19.87 32.32
C VAL A 171 13.21 20.72 31.87
N PRO A 172 13.16 22.02 32.21
CA PRO A 172 12.13 22.91 31.70
C PRO A 172 12.11 22.90 30.18
N TYR A 173 10.92 22.85 29.59
CA TYR A 173 10.78 22.94 28.15
C TYR A 173 11.23 24.34 27.66
N PRO A 174 12.11 24.44 26.65
CA PRO A 174 12.55 25.74 26.16
C PRO A 174 11.36 26.54 25.61
N THR A 175 11.24 27.80 26.02
CA THR A 175 10.22 28.71 25.50
C THR A 175 10.48 28.96 24.02
N GLN A 176 9.63 28.40 23.17
CA GLN A 176 9.70 28.62 21.73
C GLN A 176 9.21 30.03 21.40
N LYS A 177 10.11 30.88 20.86
CA LYS A 177 9.75 32.23 20.38
C LYS A 177 8.96 32.19 19.06
N SER A 178 9.09 31.11 18.30
CA SER A 178 8.45 30.90 17.00
C SER A 178 8.02 29.44 16.84
N GLY A 179 7.02 29.19 16.00
CA GLY A 179 6.54 27.84 15.69
C GLY A 179 5.09 27.58 16.10
N ARG A 180 4.67 26.31 15.97
CA ARG A 180 3.32 25.87 16.34
C ARG A 180 3.18 25.87 17.86
N LYS A 181 2.13 26.52 18.37
CA LYS A 181 1.81 26.51 19.80
C LYS A 181 1.71 25.07 20.31
N THR A 182 2.24 24.83 21.51
CA THR A 182 2.11 23.52 22.17
C THR A 182 0.65 23.24 22.50
N ILE A 183 0.29 21.96 22.52
CA ILE A 183 -1.05 21.52 22.94
C ILE A 183 -1.01 21.38 24.47
N PRO A 184 -1.75 22.19 25.24
CA PRO A 184 -1.63 22.20 26.71
C PRO A 184 -1.87 20.84 27.36
N LEU A 185 -2.76 20.01 26.78
CA LEU A 185 -2.99 18.66 27.27
C LEU A 185 -1.74 17.79 27.16
N LEU A 186 -0.97 17.89 26.07
CA LEU A 186 0.28 17.12 25.93
C LEU A 186 1.33 17.57 26.95
N ASP A 187 1.35 18.87 27.28
CA ASP A 187 2.24 19.41 28.31
C ASP A 187 1.88 18.88 29.71
N ARG A 188 0.60 18.58 29.97
CA ARG A 188 0.17 17.91 31.21
C ARG A 188 0.50 16.40 31.24
N LEU A 189 0.49 15.75 30.08
CA LEU A 189 0.71 14.30 29.95
C LEU A 189 2.19 13.90 29.86
N THR A 190 3.08 14.85 29.55
CA THR A 190 4.48 14.56 29.28
C THR A 190 5.41 15.53 29.98
N ILE A 191 6.58 15.02 30.38
CA ILE A 191 7.67 15.80 30.96
C ILE A 191 8.82 15.78 29.96
N TYR A 192 9.32 16.97 29.64
CA TYR A 192 10.49 17.13 28.79
C TYR A 192 11.76 16.70 29.55
N CYS A 193 12.60 15.88 28.91
CA CYS A 193 13.77 15.28 29.55
C CYS A 193 15.00 15.37 28.64
N ARG A 194 16.17 15.49 29.27
CA ARG A 194 17.48 15.28 28.66
C ARG A 194 18.05 13.93 29.08
N VAL A 195 18.87 13.35 28.22
CA VAL A 195 19.59 12.11 28.52
C VAL A 195 20.86 12.44 29.30
N THR A 196 21.05 11.87 30.49
CA THR A 196 22.20 12.15 31.35
C THR A 196 23.52 11.65 30.77
N THR A 197 23.47 10.57 29.97
CA THR A 197 24.66 9.99 29.33
C THR A 197 25.09 10.72 28.06
N ASP A 198 24.28 11.63 27.54
CA ASP A 198 24.60 12.41 26.33
C ASP A 198 25.12 13.79 26.73
N PRO A 199 26.45 14.02 26.76
CA PRO A 199 27.03 15.31 27.12
C PRO A 199 26.67 16.42 26.11
N THR A 200 26.29 16.03 24.89
CA THR A 200 25.96 16.99 23.83
C THR A 200 24.53 17.53 23.94
N ASN A 201 23.68 16.89 24.77
CA ASN A 201 22.26 17.21 24.93
C ASN A 201 21.54 17.31 23.56
N THR A 202 21.96 16.48 22.61
CA THR A 202 21.40 16.45 21.25
C THR A 202 20.13 15.62 21.22
N VAL A 203 20.10 14.54 22.01
CA VAL A 203 18.96 13.63 22.06
C VAL A 203 17.93 14.14 23.07
N ARG A 204 16.78 14.57 22.53
CA ARG A 204 15.66 15.12 23.31
C ARG A 204 14.60 14.05 23.51
N HIS A 205 14.12 13.93 24.74
CA HIS A 205 13.11 12.94 25.11
C HIS A 205 11.92 13.55 25.83
N TRP A 206 10.81 12.84 25.74
CA TRP A 206 9.60 13.08 26.50
C TRP A 206 9.29 11.81 27.29
N ARG A 207 9.06 11.94 28.59
CA ARG A 207 8.54 10.84 29.41
C ARG A 207 7.11 11.12 29.86
N CYS A 208 6.37 10.09 30.21
CA CYS A 208 5.05 10.23 30.81
C CYS A 208 5.13 11.03 32.12
N SER A 209 4.10 11.84 32.42
CA SER A 209 4.02 12.61 33.68
C SER A 209 3.60 11.77 34.89
N GLY A 210 3.13 10.53 34.68
CA GLY A 210 2.76 9.61 35.75
C GLY A 210 3.99 9.15 36.54
N ALA A 211 3.97 9.32 37.86
CA ALA A 211 5.09 8.95 38.73
C ALA A 211 5.36 7.43 38.64
N GLY A 212 6.59 7.06 38.25
CA GLY A 212 6.99 5.66 38.09
C GLY A 212 6.65 5.03 36.73
N CYS A 213 6.05 5.78 35.80
CA CYS A 213 5.80 5.28 34.46
C CYS A 213 7.12 5.16 33.67
N PRO A 214 7.47 3.98 33.12
CA PRO A 214 8.70 3.80 32.34
C PRO A 214 8.58 4.35 30.91
N HIS A 215 7.38 4.72 30.46
CA HIS A 215 7.14 5.09 29.08
C HIS A 215 7.82 6.41 28.73
N SER A 216 8.68 6.36 27.71
CA SER A 216 9.34 7.52 27.14
C SER A 216 9.40 7.42 25.61
N SER A 217 9.48 8.57 24.96
CA SER A 217 9.54 8.70 23.51
C SER A 217 10.54 9.78 23.13
N ALA A 218 11.31 9.56 22.06
CA ALA A 218 12.16 10.60 21.48
C ALA A 218 11.31 11.72 20.86
N ASP A 219 11.90 12.91 20.77
CA ASP A 219 11.37 14.01 19.98
C ASP A 219 11.41 13.65 18.47
N PRO A 220 10.39 14.00 17.66
CA PRO A 220 9.25 14.86 17.97
C PRO A 220 8.16 14.21 18.83
N ARG A 221 7.59 14.99 19.76
CA ARG A 221 6.40 14.60 20.55
C ARG A 221 5.17 14.38 19.66
N ALA A 222 5.01 13.16 19.17
CA ALA A 222 3.83 12.76 18.40
C ALA A 222 2.60 12.61 19.32
N SER A 223 1.62 13.48 19.13
CA SER A 223 0.38 13.50 19.92
C SER A 223 -0.36 12.16 19.94
N GLU A 224 -0.31 11.41 18.82
CA GLU A 224 -0.95 10.09 18.69
C GLU A 224 -0.35 9.08 19.68
N ARG A 225 0.99 9.03 19.77
CA ARG A 225 1.69 8.11 20.68
C ARG A 225 1.43 8.47 22.14
N VAL A 226 1.49 9.77 22.45
CA VAL A 226 1.24 10.27 23.82
C VAL A 226 -0.18 9.95 24.28
N LEU A 227 -1.20 10.23 23.44
CA LEU A 227 -2.58 9.95 23.78
C LEU A 227 -2.87 8.45 23.88
N SER A 228 -2.32 7.65 22.95
CA SER A 228 -2.44 6.19 22.96
C SER A 228 -1.93 5.61 24.28
N HIS A 229 -0.72 5.99 24.71
CA HIS A 229 -0.19 5.59 26.01
C HIS A 229 -1.02 6.12 27.19
N ALA A 230 -1.39 7.40 27.17
CA ALA A 230 -2.05 8.05 28.30
C ALA A 230 -3.45 7.48 28.61
N MET A 231 -4.16 6.92 27.62
CA MET A 231 -5.47 6.30 27.83
C MET A 231 -5.40 5.02 28.69
N ASP A 232 -4.28 4.30 28.65
CA ASP A 232 -4.11 3.01 29.34
C ASP A 232 -3.11 3.10 30.51
N CYS A 233 -2.52 4.27 30.74
CA CYS A 233 -1.47 4.44 31.74
C CYS A 233 -2.03 4.45 33.18
N LYS A 234 -1.70 3.41 33.94
CA LYS A 234 -2.08 3.27 35.36
C LYS A 234 -1.42 4.26 36.31
N PHE A 235 -0.34 4.92 35.87
CA PHE A 235 0.41 5.88 36.67
C PHE A 235 -0.12 7.32 36.53
N LEU A 236 -1.06 7.56 35.61
CA LEU A 236 -1.70 8.86 35.46
C LEU A 236 -2.94 8.95 36.35
N SER A 237 -3.30 10.18 36.73
CA SER A 237 -4.57 10.42 37.41
C SER A 237 -5.75 10.12 36.48
N GLN A 238 -6.87 9.66 37.05
CA GLN A 238 -8.08 9.37 36.27
C GLN A 238 -8.58 10.57 35.45
N GLU A 239 -8.39 11.79 35.96
CA GLU A 239 -8.70 13.03 35.24
C GLU A 239 -7.88 13.17 33.95
N LEU A 240 -6.56 12.93 34.03
CA LEU A 240 -5.67 13.00 32.86
C LEU A 240 -5.96 11.89 31.85
N VAL A 241 -6.28 10.68 32.33
CA VAL A 241 -6.70 9.55 31.49
C VAL A 241 -8.00 9.89 30.76
N ALA A 242 -9.00 10.44 31.45
CA ALA A 242 -10.26 10.87 30.84
C ALA A 242 -10.06 12.02 29.84
N ALA A 243 -9.19 12.99 30.14
CA ALA A 243 -8.84 14.07 29.22
C ALA A 243 -8.12 13.54 27.96
N ALA A 244 -7.20 12.59 28.11
CA ALA A 244 -6.53 11.93 27.00
C ALA A 244 -7.53 11.14 26.14
N SER A 245 -8.44 10.38 26.77
CA SER A 245 -9.50 9.64 26.08
C SER A 245 -10.42 10.56 25.29
N SER A 246 -10.84 11.68 25.87
CA SER A 246 -11.65 12.69 25.18
C SER A 246 -10.92 13.32 23.99
N ALA A 247 -9.65 13.70 24.18
CA ALA A 247 -8.84 14.24 23.09
C ALA A 247 -8.58 13.22 21.97
N SER A 248 -8.42 11.93 22.31
CA SER A 248 -8.31 10.84 21.34
C SER A 248 -9.61 10.64 20.58
N ALA A 249 -10.75 10.61 21.28
CA ALA A 249 -12.09 10.50 20.70
C ALA A 249 -12.38 11.62 19.68
N ASN A 250 -11.99 12.86 19.98
CA ASN A 250 -12.16 14.00 19.06
C ASN A 250 -11.30 13.88 17.78
N ARG A 251 -10.28 13.01 17.79
CA ARG A 251 -9.43 12.72 16.63
C ARG A 251 -9.85 11.46 15.88
N SER A 252 -10.86 10.74 16.36
CA SER A 252 -11.43 9.60 15.64
C SER A 252 -11.90 10.00 14.24
N LEU A 253 -11.94 9.03 13.32
CA LEU A 253 -12.37 9.32 11.96
C LEU A 253 -13.87 9.63 11.94
N GLY A 254 -14.66 8.96 12.79
CA GLY A 254 -16.07 9.23 12.98
C GLY A 254 -16.32 10.67 13.46
N ALA A 255 -15.58 11.14 14.47
CA ALA A 255 -15.73 12.52 14.96
C ALA A 255 -15.34 13.58 13.91
N GLN A 256 -14.28 13.32 13.13
CA GLN A 256 -13.88 14.23 12.04
C GLN A 256 -14.94 14.30 10.94
N LEU A 257 -15.55 13.17 10.56
CA LEU A 257 -16.63 13.14 9.57
C LEU A 257 -17.90 13.82 10.07
N ALA A 258 -18.23 13.65 11.35
CA ALA A 258 -19.35 14.34 11.99
C ALA A 258 -19.14 15.87 11.97
N ALA A 259 -17.93 16.35 12.26
CA ALA A 259 -17.60 17.77 12.21
C ALA A 259 -17.76 18.35 10.79
N LEU A 260 -17.26 17.66 9.76
CA LEU A 260 -17.41 18.09 8.36
C LEU A 260 -18.89 18.17 7.91
N SER A 261 -19.72 17.27 8.44
CA SER A 261 -21.16 17.25 8.13
C SER A 261 -21.90 18.46 8.74
N LEU A 262 -21.47 18.91 9.92
CA LEU A 262 -22.06 20.07 10.60
C LEU A 262 -21.67 21.41 9.94
N ASP A 263 -20.44 21.50 9.41
CA ASP A 263 -19.94 22.73 8.79
C ASP A 263 -20.56 22.97 7.40
N SER A 264 -20.97 21.90 6.71
CA SER A 264 -21.61 21.99 5.38
C SER A 264 -22.92 22.80 5.39
N GLY A 265 -23.60 22.91 6.53
CA GLY A 265 -24.82 23.71 6.68
C GLY A 265 -24.60 25.17 7.10
N LYS A 266 -23.38 25.55 7.50
CA LYS A 266 -23.03 26.91 7.93
C LYS A 266 -22.23 27.60 6.83
N SER A 267 -22.88 27.86 5.68
CA SER A 267 -22.34 28.78 4.68
C SER A 267 -22.34 30.21 5.24
N SER A 268 -21.38 30.50 6.10
CA SER A 268 -21.15 31.82 6.69
C SER A 268 -20.73 32.78 5.57
N SER A 269 -21.66 33.64 5.18
CA SER A 269 -21.44 34.84 4.37
C SER A 269 -20.51 35.81 5.12
N ARG A 270 -19.20 35.52 5.17
CA ARG A 270 -18.18 36.49 5.53
C ARG A 270 -17.57 37.02 4.24
N SER A 271 -18.14 38.13 3.78
CA SER A 271 -17.56 39.05 2.80
C SER A 271 -16.21 39.54 3.31
N GLN A 272 -15.11 38.99 2.81
CA GLN A 272 -13.78 39.58 2.98
C GLN A 272 -13.09 39.72 1.62
N ASP A 273 -12.98 40.99 1.26
CA ASP A 273 -11.84 41.73 0.71
C ASP A 273 -11.04 41.17 -0.47
N LEU A 274 -10.91 42.02 -1.49
CA LEU A 274 -10.51 41.76 -2.87
C LEU A 274 -8.98 41.59 -3.02
N GLY A 275 -8.39 40.60 -2.36
CA GLY A 275 -7.05 40.10 -2.67
C GLY A 275 -7.12 38.96 -3.69
N GLU A 276 -6.22 38.94 -4.68
CA GLU A 276 -6.12 37.94 -5.76
C GLU A 276 -6.52 36.53 -5.30
N GLN A 277 -7.70 36.09 -5.71
CA GLN A 277 -8.25 34.81 -5.28
C GLN A 277 -7.41 33.67 -5.89
N PRO A 278 -6.79 32.80 -5.09
CA PRO A 278 -6.32 31.52 -5.60
C PRO A 278 -7.50 30.82 -6.28
N LEU A 279 -7.28 30.22 -7.45
CA LEU A 279 -8.30 29.53 -8.23
C LEU A 279 -9.10 28.60 -7.31
N VAL A 280 -10.30 29.08 -6.96
CA VAL A 280 -11.21 28.53 -5.96
C VAL A 280 -11.42 27.02 -6.16
N HIS A 281 -11.39 26.58 -7.42
CA HIS A 281 -11.47 25.20 -7.85
C HIS A 281 -10.38 24.28 -7.26
N SER A 282 -9.13 24.75 -7.14
CA SER A 282 -8.01 23.93 -6.64
C SER A 282 -8.17 23.60 -5.15
N TYR A 283 -8.64 24.56 -4.36
CA TYR A 283 -8.92 24.38 -2.95
C TYR A 283 -10.08 23.40 -2.73
N PHE A 284 -11.20 23.60 -3.43
CA PHE A 284 -12.34 22.68 -3.37
C PHE A 284 -11.96 21.25 -3.79
N HIS A 285 -11.12 21.11 -4.82
CA HIS A 285 -10.63 19.81 -5.23
C HIS A 285 -9.77 19.14 -4.15
N GLN A 286 -8.88 19.88 -3.47
CA GLN A 286 -8.07 19.34 -2.39
C GLN A 286 -8.89 18.93 -1.18
N GLU A 287 -9.84 19.77 -0.73
CA GLU A 287 -10.73 19.44 0.38
C GLU A 287 -11.63 18.24 0.04
N GLY A 288 -12.14 18.16 -1.19
CA GLY A 288 -12.89 16.99 -1.66
C GLY A 288 -12.06 15.70 -1.62
N VAL A 289 -10.78 15.75 -2.00
CA VAL A 289 -9.87 14.59 -1.90
C VAL A 289 -9.62 14.20 -0.44
N LYS A 290 -9.42 15.19 0.45
CA LYS A 290 -9.23 14.94 1.89
C LYS A 290 -10.47 14.28 2.50
N GLN A 291 -11.66 14.80 2.21
CA GLN A 291 -12.92 14.24 2.69
C GLN A 291 -13.14 12.81 2.20
N ARG A 292 -12.92 12.54 0.90
CA ARG A 292 -13.02 11.16 0.37
C ARG A 292 -12.00 10.23 1.00
N SER A 293 -10.77 10.69 1.21
CA SER A 293 -9.75 9.91 1.90
C SER A 293 -10.15 9.61 3.34
N LEU A 294 -10.73 10.58 4.06
CA LEU A 294 -11.22 10.41 5.42
C LEU A 294 -12.35 9.39 5.48
N GLN A 295 -13.34 9.49 4.59
CA GLN A 295 -14.44 8.54 4.45
C GLN A 295 -13.95 7.13 4.15
N HIS A 296 -13.05 6.98 3.16
CA HIS A 296 -12.45 5.69 2.83
C HIS A 296 -11.77 5.05 4.03
N ASN A 297 -10.92 5.80 4.74
CA ASN A 297 -10.22 5.27 5.92
C ASN A 297 -11.20 4.90 7.05
N HIS A 298 -12.29 5.65 7.23
CA HIS A 298 -13.31 5.32 8.23
C HIS A 298 -14.04 4.01 7.87
N HIS A 299 -14.41 3.82 6.61
CA HIS A 299 -15.01 2.57 6.14
C HIS A 299 -14.03 1.39 6.24
N ALA A 300 -12.77 1.57 5.89
CA ALA A 300 -11.74 0.55 6.04
C ALA A 300 -11.57 0.16 7.52
N LEU A 301 -11.48 1.14 8.42
CA LEU A 301 -11.42 0.90 9.87
C LEU A 301 -12.64 0.12 10.36
N THR A 302 -13.84 0.54 9.93
CA THR A 302 -15.10 -0.14 10.32
C THR A 302 -15.10 -1.59 9.84
N ALA A 303 -14.72 -1.85 8.59
CA ALA A 303 -14.63 -3.20 8.04
C ALA A 303 -13.62 -4.07 8.79
N ILE A 304 -12.46 -3.51 9.15
CA ILE A 304 -11.44 -4.17 9.96
C ILE A 304 -12.02 -4.59 11.33
N CYS A 305 -12.67 -3.67 12.03
CA CYS A 305 -13.22 -3.95 13.36
C CYS A 305 -14.41 -4.92 13.32
N VAL A 306 -15.33 -4.76 12.37
CA VAL A 306 -16.56 -5.57 12.27
C VAL A 306 -16.24 -7.00 11.82
N HIS A 307 -15.31 -7.16 10.89
CA HIS A 307 -14.95 -8.49 10.34
C HIS A 307 -13.71 -9.09 11.00
N LEU A 308 -13.21 -8.49 12.09
CA LEU A 308 -12.03 -8.95 12.85
C LEU A 308 -10.81 -9.17 11.95
N LEU A 309 -10.63 -8.31 10.94
CA LEU A 309 -9.50 -8.41 10.01
C LEU A 309 -8.23 -7.87 10.68
N PRO A 310 -7.05 -8.41 10.35
CA PRO A 310 -5.80 -7.82 10.81
C PRO A 310 -5.59 -6.44 10.13
N PRO A 311 -5.20 -5.38 10.86
CA PRO A 311 -4.97 -4.06 10.25
C PRO A 311 -3.94 -4.06 9.12
N THR A 312 -3.02 -5.02 9.09
CA THR A 312 -2.02 -5.20 8.03
C THR A 312 -2.62 -5.48 6.65
N ILE A 313 -3.90 -5.85 6.55
CA ILE A 313 -4.57 -6.09 5.27
C ILE A 313 -4.55 -4.85 4.36
N VAL A 314 -4.66 -3.64 4.93
CA VAL A 314 -4.63 -2.38 4.15
C VAL A 314 -3.25 -2.09 3.57
N ASP A 315 -2.21 -2.72 4.12
CA ASP A 315 -0.86 -2.60 3.62
C ASP A 315 -0.55 -3.56 2.47
N SER A 316 -1.40 -4.57 2.25
CA SER A 316 -1.21 -5.56 1.20
C SER A 316 -1.18 -4.90 -0.20
N PRO A 317 -0.36 -5.42 -1.13
CA PRO A 317 -0.30 -4.88 -2.48
C PRO A 317 -1.63 -5.02 -3.23
N TYR A 318 -2.42 -6.05 -2.91
CA TYR A 318 -3.73 -6.29 -3.51
C TYR A 318 -4.76 -5.25 -3.07
N TRP A 319 -4.84 -4.95 -1.77
CA TRP A 319 -5.71 -3.89 -1.25
C TRP A 319 -5.35 -2.54 -1.85
N LYS A 320 -4.05 -2.19 -1.82
CA LYS A 320 -3.56 -0.92 -2.38
C LYS A 320 -3.86 -0.78 -3.87
N ARG A 321 -3.68 -1.85 -4.65
CA ARG A 321 -4.01 -1.86 -6.09
C ARG A 321 -5.51 -1.67 -6.32
N MET A 322 -6.36 -2.36 -5.57
CA MET A 322 -7.80 -2.23 -5.66
C MET A 322 -8.25 -0.79 -5.38
N VAL A 323 -7.78 -0.18 -4.30
CA VAL A 323 -8.15 1.21 -3.96
C VAL A 323 -7.64 2.21 -4.99
N LEU A 324 -6.39 2.07 -5.44
CA LEU A 324 -5.80 2.97 -6.44
C LEU A 324 -6.46 2.84 -7.82
N GLN A 325 -6.99 1.66 -8.15
CA GLN A 325 -7.78 1.45 -9.38
C GLN A 325 -9.15 2.16 -9.31
N LEU A 326 -9.73 2.27 -8.11
CA LEU A 326 -11.01 2.94 -7.89
C LEU A 326 -10.87 4.46 -7.79
N ASP A 327 -9.93 4.96 -6.97
CA ASP A 327 -9.58 6.38 -6.90
C ASP A 327 -8.08 6.53 -6.58
N PRO A 328 -7.25 6.91 -7.57
CA PRO A 328 -5.80 7.05 -7.37
C PRO A 328 -5.41 8.22 -6.46
N LYS A 329 -6.36 9.11 -6.10
CA LYS A 329 -6.10 10.27 -5.25
C LYS A 329 -6.36 9.99 -3.77
N ILE A 330 -6.93 8.83 -3.42
CA ILE A 330 -7.19 8.48 -2.02
C ILE A 330 -5.87 8.26 -1.28
N ASN A 331 -5.73 8.97 -0.15
CA ASN A 331 -4.63 8.73 0.79
C ASN A 331 -5.03 7.66 1.81
N MET A 332 -4.51 6.45 1.63
CA MET A 332 -4.71 5.32 2.55
C MET A 332 -3.79 5.43 3.76
N LYS A 333 -4.33 5.16 4.95
CA LYS A 333 -3.54 5.01 6.18
C LYS A 333 -2.90 3.63 6.22
N SER A 334 -1.70 3.55 6.80
CA SER A 334 -1.02 2.26 7.01
C SER A 334 -1.74 1.43 8.07
N GLY A 335 -1.56 0.12 8.02
CA GLY A 335 -2.06 -0.81 9.02
C GLY A 335 -1.52 -0.52 10.41
N SER A 336 -0.27 -0.06 10.51
CA SER A 336 0.31 0.40 11.77
C SER A 336 -0.38 1.65 12.33
N ASN A 337 -0.73 2.63 11.47
CA ASN A 337 -1.48 3.81 11.91
C ASN A 337 -2.91 3.45 12.31
N MET A 338 -3.54 2.53 11.56
CA MET A 338 -4.84 1.96 11.93
C MET A 338 -4.79 1.33 13.32
N ALA A 339 -3.84 0.42 13.56
CA ALA A 339 -3.72 -0.35 14.80
C ALA A 339 -3.43 0.53 16.02
N HIS A 340 -2.47 1.45 15.93
CA HIS A 340 -1.95 2.16 17.10
C HIS A 340 -2.59 3.53 17.36
N SER A 341 -3.26 4.10 16.36
CA SER A 341 -3.79 5.48 16.42
C SER A 341 -5.29 5.50 16.19
N LEU A 342 -5.75 4.99 15.04
CA LEU A 342 -7.13 5.19 14.60
C LEU A 342 -8.12 4.28 15.33
N ILE A 343 -7.81 2.99 15.48
CA ILE A 343 -8.68 2.04 16.20
C ILE A 343 -8.84 2.45 17.67
N PRO A 344 -7.78 2.77 18.44
CA PRO A 344 -7.95 3.26 19.81
C PRO A 344 -8.73 4.58 19.90
N ALA A 345 -8.52 5.50 18.96
CA ALA A 345 -9.27 6.76 18.92
C ALA A 345 -10.76 6.55 18.64
N GLU A 346 -11.10 5.68 17.69
CA GLU A 346 -12.50 5.33 17.39
C GLU A 346 -13.13 4.58 18.56
N ALA A 347 -12.42 3.65 19.20
CA ALA A 347 -12.88 2.97 20.40
C ALA A 347 -13.16 3.95 21.56
N ALA A 348 -12.30 4.96 21.76
CA ALA A 348 -12.54 6.03 22.72
C ALA A 348 -13.79 6.86 22.38
N CYS A 349 -14.01 7.14 21.09
CA CYS A 349 -15.21 7.83 20.62
C CYS A 349 -16.48 7.02 20.89
N VAL A 350 -16.51 5.75 20.46
CA VAL A 350 -17.62 4.83 20.70
C VAL A 350 -17.90 4.70 22.19
N ARG A 351 -16.88 4.50 23.02
CA ARG A 351 -17.04 4.43 24.49
C ARG A 351 -17.67 5.69 25.05
N GLY A 352 -17.23 6.87 24.61
CA GLY A 352 -17.82 8.16 25.01
C GLY A 352 -19.30 8.27 24.63
N LEU A 353 -19.65 7.86 23.41
CA LEU A 353 -21.03 7.82 22.92
C LEU A 353 -21.88 6.80 23.71
N SER A 354 -21.35 5.60 23.96
CA SER A 354 -22.01 4.58 24.78
C SER A 354 -22.28 5.08 26.19
N ILE A 355 -21.30 5.70 26.87
CA ILE A 355 -21.50 6.28 28.20
C ILE A 355 -22.58 7.36 28.17
N LYS A 356 -22.55 8.25 27.16
CA LYS A 356 -23.56 9.30 27.00
C LYS A 356 -24.95 8.70 26.83
N HIS A 357 -25.08 7.65 26.02
CA HIS A 357 -26.34 6.96 25.79
C HIS A 357 -26.85 6.22 27.04
N LEU A 358 -25.97 5.47 27.72
CA LEU A 358 -26.30 4.72 28.93
C LEU A 358 -26.76 5.63 30.08
N LYS A 359 -26.17 6.83 30.22
CA LYS A 359 -26.61 7.83 31.20
C LYS A 359 -28.06 8.31 31.02
N GLN A 360 -28.64 8.10 29.84
CA GLN A 360 -30.03 8.45 29.54
C GLN A 360 -31.02 7.34 29.90
N GLN A 361 -30.53 6.14 30.24
CA GLN A 361 -31.36 4.97 30.54
C GLN A 361 -31.54 4.83 32.06
N SER A 362 -32.76 4.52 32.51
CA SER A 362 -33.09 4.29 33.93
C SER A 362 -32.98 2.82 34.35
N HIS A 363 -33.12 1.89 33.39
CA HIS A 363 -33.18 0.45 33.65
C HIS A 363 -32.00 -0.26 32.98
N LEU A 364 -30.83 -0.18 33.61
CA LEU A 364 -29.63 -0.88 33.16
C LEU A 364 -29.50 -2.21 33.89
N THR A 365 -29.47 -3.31 33.14
CA THR A 365 -29.15 -4.64 33.67
C THR A 365 -27.70 -4.97 33.33
N LEU A 366 -26.90 -5.31 34.34
CA LEU A 366 -25.54 -5.79 34.17
C LEU A 366 -25.55 -7.32 34.27
N THR A 367 -25.22 -8.01 33.17
CA THR A 367 -25.00 -9.45 33.16
C THR A 367 -23.51 -9.73 33.18
N CYS A 368 -23.05 -10.51 34.16
CA CYS A 368 -21.67 -10.98 34.23
C CYS A 368 -21.64 -12.44 33.79
N ASP A 369 -21.15 -12.70 32.57
CA ASP A 369 -20.90 -14.07 32.14
C ASP A 369 -19.63 -14.58 32.86
N GLY A 370 -19.81 -15.58 33.73
CA GLY A 370 -18.75 -16.14 34.57
C GLY A 370 -17.73 -16.94 33.76
N ALA A 371 -16.81 -16.26 33.08
CA ALA A 371 -15.54 -16.84 32.67
C ALA A 371 -14.54 -16.65 33.82
N THR A 372 -13.95 -17.75 34.27
CA THR A 372 -13.10 -17.93 35.45
C THR A 372 -12.07 -16.81 35.67
N LEU A 373 -11.99 -16.34 36.93
CA LEU A 373 -11.05 -15.33 37.43
C LEU A 373 -9.58 -15.75 37.33
#